data_AF-A0A6N9ITY1-F1
#
_entry.id   AF-A0A6N9ITY1-F1
#
_cell.length_a   1.000
_cell.length_b   1.000
_cell.length_c   1.000
_cell.angle_alpha   90.00
_cell.angle_beta   90.00
_cell.angle_gamma   90.00
#
_symmetry.space_group_name_H-M   'P 1'
#
loop_
_entity.id
_entity.type
_entity.pdbx_description
1 polymer ?
#
loop_
_entity_poly.entity_id
_entity_poly.type
_entity_poly.pdbx_seq_one_letter_code
_entity_poly.pdbx_strand_id
1 'polypeptide(L)'
;MALNLEPVYQEIFTKFKTRKKFVIRSVEKNMLTLEQDEEICGQKEPKIFEFKSPREFEEFVRQENQIENDIERQLQGNNMPYR
;
A
#
# COMPACT_ATOMS: atom_id res chain seq x y z
N MET A 1 -29.87 -3.39 0.88
CA MET A 1 -28.84 -4.45 0.77
C MET A 1 -27.53 -3.82 1.21
N ALA A 2 -26.97 -4.26 2.35
CA ALA A 2 -25.64 -3.81 2.76
C ALA A 2 -24.63 -4.31 1.71
N LEU A 3 -24.02 -3.39 0.98
CA LEU A 3 -22.95 -3.73 0.04
C LEU A 3 -21.76 -4.20 0.88
N ASN A 4 -21.53 -5.50 0.93
CA ASN A 4 -20.34 -6.08 1.56
C ASN A 4 -19.13 -5.69 0.69
N LEU A 5 -18.47 -4.58 1.05
CA LEU A 5 -17.29 -4.06 0.35
C LEU A 5 -15.99 -4.77 0.75
N GLU A 6 -16.02 -5.56 1.82
CA GLU A 6 -14.88 -6.36 2.31
C GLU A 6 -14.20 -7.21 1.23
N PRO A 7 -14.90 -8.03 0.41
CA PRO A 7 -14.24 -8.83 -0.62
C PRO A 7 -13.54 -7.96 -1.69
N VAL A 8 -14.12 -6.81 -2.03
CA VAL A 8 -13.54 -5.88 -3.02
C VAL A 8 -12.22 -5.31 -2.50
N TYR A 9 -12.22 -4.84 -1.24
CA TYR A 9 -11.01 -4.33 -0.60
C TYR A 9 -9.94 -5.42 -0.47
N GLN A 10 -10.34 -6.65 -0.15
CA GLN A 10 -9.43 -7.77 -0.04
C GLN A 10 -8.80 -8.13 -1.41
N GLU A 11 -9.59 -8.16 -2.49
CA GLU A 11 -9.06 -8.37 -3.84
C GLU A 11 -8.06 -7.27 -4.25
N ILE A 12 -8.37 -6.01 -3.98
CA ILE A 12 -7.45 -4.90 -4.28
C ILE A 12 -6.16 -5.03 -3.45
N PHE A 13 -6.26 -5.42 -2.19
CA PHE A 13 -5.11 -5.62 -1.29
C PHE A 13 -4.19 -6.75 -1.77
N THR A 14 -4.71 -7.81 -2.41
CA THR A 14 -3.85 -8.86 -2.99
C THR A 14 -2.99 -8.37 -4.17
N LYS A 15 -3.38 -7.28 -4.84
CA LYS A 15 -2.59 -6.65 -5.93
C LYS A 15 -1.44 -5.79 -5.39
N PHE A 16 -1.36 -5.58 -4.08
CA PHE A 16 -0.35 -4.77 -3.43
C PHE A 16 1.00 -5.49 -3.44
N LYS A 17 1.97 -4.96 -4.19
CA LYS A 17 3.30 -5.54 -4.43
C LYS A 17 4.37 -4.55 -4.00
N THR A 18 4.44 -4.31 -2.70
CA THR A 18 5.43 -3.40 -2.11
C THR A 18 6.24 -4.13 -1.05
N ARG A 19 7.44 -3.62 -0.77
CA ARG A 19 8.30 -4.09 0.33
C ARG A 19 7.86 -3.54 1.68
N LYS A 20 7.06 -2.48 1.67
CA LYS A 20 6.44 -1.87 2.86
C LYS A 20 5.32 -2.76 3.38
N LYS A 21 5.21 -2.88 4.71
CA LYS A 21 4.13 -3.66 5.33
C LYS A 21 2.90 -2.77 5.50
N PHE A 22 1.79 -3.20 4.90
CA PHE A 22 0.49 -2.59 5.11
C PHE A 22 -0.45 -3.60 5.78
N VAL A 23 -1.34 -3.12 6.63
CA VAL A 23 -2.32 -3.94 7.36
C VAL A 23 -3.67 -3.24 7.31
N ILE A 24 -4.72 -3.96 6.89
CA ILE A 24 -6.09 -3.44 6.98
C ILE A 24 -6.51 -3.49 8.45
N ARG A 25 -6.80 -2.32 9.02
CA ARG A 25 -7.17 -2.18 10.44
C ARG A 25 -8.67 -2.37 10.65
N SER A 26 -9.48 -1.71 9.83
CA SER A 26 -10.95 -1.78 9.88
C SER A 26 -11.57 -1.46 8.52
N VAL A 27 -12.75 -2.04 8.26
CA VAL A 27 -13.64 -1.67 7.15
C VAL A 27 -15.00 -1.31 7.74
N GLU A 28 -15.23 -0.03 8.04
CA GLU A 28 -16.45 0.43 8.72
C GLU A 28 -17.17 1.50 7.88
N LYS A 29 -18.49 1.37 7.71
CA LYS A 29 -19.36 2.39 7.08
C LYS A 29 -18.82 2.94 5.74
N ASN A 30 -18.43 2.06 4.82
CA ASN A 30 -17.78 2.37 3.53
C ASN A 30 -16.35 2.94 3.60
N MET A 31 -15.75 3.05 4.79
CA MET A 31 -14.40 3.55 4.95
C MET A 31 -13.42 2.41 5.25
N LEU A 32 -12.31 2.37 4.53
CA LEU A 32 -11.20 1.45 4.75
C LEU A 32 -10.09 2.17 5.50
N THR A 33 -9.71 1.65 6.66
CA THR A 33 -8.55 2.11 7.41
C THR A 33 -7.39 1.16 7.17
N LEU A 34 -6.30 1.69 6.63
CA LEU A 34 -5.06 0.98 6.36
C LEU A 34 -3.95 1.56 7.21
N GLU A 35 -3.13 0.67 7.76
CA GLU A 35 -1.99 1.02 8.57
C GLU A 35 -0.72 0.59 7.84
N GLN A 36 0.23 1.50 7.68
CA GLN A 36 1.55 1.20 7.16
C GLN A 36 2.53 1.09 8.34
N ASP A 37 3.09 -0.10 8.50
CA ASP A 37 4.11 -0.40 9.50
C ASP A 37 5.48 -0.01 8.89
N GLU A 38 5.84 1.26 9.02
CA GLU A 38 7.16 1.78 8.69
C GLU A 38 8.04 1.77 9.95
N GLU A 39 8.89 0.75 10.08
CA GLU A 39 9.91 0.73 11.12
C GLU A 39 11.14 1.50 10.64
N ILE A 40 11.13 2.82 10.85
CA ILE A 40 12.25 3.70 10.48
C ILE A 40 13.00 4.08 11.78
N CYS A 41 14.21 3.53 11.94
CA CYS A 41 15.21 3.93 12.95
C CYS A 41 14.65 4.23 14.37
N GLY A 42 13.90 3.29 14.96
CA GLY A 42 13.54 3.34 16.39
C GLY A 42 12.32 4.19 16.77
N GLN A 43 11.63 4.82 15.82
CA GLN A 43 10.32 5.45 16.06
C GLN A 43 9.23 4.72 15.25
N LYS A 44 8.31 4.07 15.97
CA LYS A 44 7.09 3.49 15.40
C LYS A 44 5.99 4.54 15.41
N GLU A 45 5.94 5.38 14.39
CA GLU A 45 4.71 6.11 14.08
C GLU A 45 4.02 5.39 12.91
N PRO A 46 3.05 4.50 13.20
CA PRO A 46 2.31 3.81 12.15
C PRO A 46 1.53 4.85 11.35
N LYS A 47 1.73 4.84 10.03
CA LYS A 47 1.06 5.80 9.15
C LYS A 47 -0.32 5.26 8.80
N ILE A 48 -1.36 5.95 9.25
CA ILE A 48 -2.75 5.54 9.05
C ILE A 48 -3.29 6.25 7.81
N PHE A 49 -3.89 5.48 6.91
CA PHE A 49 -4.55 5.91 5.70
C PHE A 49 -6.03 5.57 5.78
N GLU A 50 -6.88 6.52 5.40
CA GLU A 50 -8.33 6.37 5.41
C GLU A 50 -8.85 6.58 3.99
N PHE A 51 -9.50 5.55 3.45
CA PHE A 51 -10.08 5.59 2.11
C PHE A 51 -11.60 5.57 2.22
N LYS A 52 -12.26 6.55 1.60
CA LYS A 52 -13.73 6.67 1.62
C LYS A 52 -14.39 5.87 0.51
N SER A 53 -13.60 5.42 -0.47
CA SER A 53 -14.07 4.66 -1.62
C SER A 53 -13.09 3.58 -2.06
N PRO A 54 -13.57 2.45 -2.61
CA PRO A 54 -12.72 1.40 -3.18
C PRO A 54 -11.87 1.89 -4.38
N ARG A 55 -12.34 2.89 -5.12
CA ARG A 55 -11.55 3.53 -6.18
C ARG A 55 -10.31 4.25 -5.65
N GLU A 56 -10.46 5.03 -4.58
CA GLU A 56 -9.33 5.72 -3.96
C GLU A 56 -8.28 4.72 -3.48
N PHE A 57 -8.75 3.60 -2.90
CA PHE A 57 -7.86 2.53 -2.49
C PHE A 57 -7.16 1.87 -3.67
N GLU A 58 -7.86 1.56 -4.76
CA GLU A 58 -7.24 0.97 -5.96
C GLU A 58 -6.19 1.89 -6.60
N GLU A 59 -6.45 3.21 -6.66
CA GLU A 59 -5.48 4.19 -7.13
C GLU A 59 -4.24 4.25 -6.22
N PHE A 60 -4.43 4.20 -4.90
CA PHE A 60 -3.33 4.13 -3.95
C PHE A 60 -2.45 2.90 -4.17
N VAL A 61 -3.06 1.71 -4.29
CA VAL A 61 -2.35 0.46 -4.60
C VAL A 61 -1.55 0.57 -5.89
N ARG A 62 -2.14 1.18 -6.93
CA ARG A 62 -1.48 1.37 -8.21
C ARG A 62 -0.27 2.31 -8.10
N GLN A 63 -0.40 3.42 -7.37
CA GLN A 63 0.68 4.39 -7.17
C GLN A 63 1.82 3.78 -6.37
N GLU A 64 1.54 3.12 -5.25
CA GLU A 64 2.59 2.48 -4.43
C GLU A 64 3.33 1.40 -5.23
N ASN A 65 2.62 0.59 -6.03
CA ASN A 65 3.27 -0.38 -6.91
C ASN A 65 4.16 0.28 -7.98
N GLN A 66 3.79 1.45 -8.50
CA GLN A 66 4.63 2.19 -9.44
C GLN A 66 5.88 2.74 -8.77
N ILE A 67 5.74 3.30 -7.56
CA ILE A 67 6.86 3.80 -6.77
C ILE A 67 7.85 2.67 -6.48
N GLU A 68 7.37 1.52 -6.04
CA GLU A 68 8.23 0.37 -5.75
C GLU A 68 8.92 -0.15 -7.02
N ASN A 69 8.22 -0.24 -8.15
CA ASN A 69 8.83 -0.63 -9.42
C ASN A 69 9.91 0.36 -9.86
N ASP A 70 9.69 1.66 -9.65
CA ASP A 70 10.69 2.69 -9.92
C ASP A 70 11.92 2.55 -9.01
N ILE A 71 11.72 2.30 -7.71
CA ILE A 71 12.79 2.00 -6.77
C ILE A 71 13.56 0.75 -7.20
N GLU A 72 12.87 -0.32 -7.60
CA GLU A 72 13.51 -1.55 -8.10
C GLU A 72 14.35 -1.29 -9.34
N ARG A 73 13.83 -0.49 -10.28
CA ARG A 73 14.58 -0.06 -11.48
C ARG A 73 15.81 0.78 -11.13
N GLN A 74 15.70 1.70 -10.18
CA GLN A 74 16.83 2.50 -9.72
C GLN A 74 17.89 1.65 -9.00
N LEU A 75 17.46 0.71 -8.15
CA LEU A 75 18.34 -0.25 -7.47
C LEU A 75 19.07 -1.18 -8.46
N GLN A 76 18.38 -1.65 -9.51
CA GLN A 76 18.97 -2.48 -10.56
C GLN A 76 19.86 -1.69 -11.53
N GLY A 77 19.56 -0.40 -11.73
CA GLY A 77 20.30 0.49 -12.63
C GLY A 77 21.68 0.93 -12.12
N ASN A 78 22.02 0.66 -10.86
CA ASN A 78 23.31 1.02 -10.29
C ASN A 78 24.41 -0.06 -10.47
N ASN A 79 24.44 -0.72 -11.64
CA ASN A 79 25.65 -1.38 -12.10
C ASN A 79 26.59 -0.29 -12.63
N MET A 80 27.29 0.41 -11.73
CA MET A 80 28.34 1.35 -12.11
C MET A 80 29.39 0.60 -12.95
N PRO A 81 29.63 0.97 -14.23
CA PRO A 81 30.67 0.36 -15.03
C PRO A 81 32.01 1.01 -14.71
N TYR A 82 32.52 0.84 -13.49
CA TYR A 82 33.89 1.21 -13.16
C TYR A 82 34.52 0.11 -12.30
N ARG A 83 35.06 -0.89 -13.01
CA ARG A 83 36.09 -1.80 -12.50
C ARG A 83 37.21 -1.87 -13.52
#